data_AF-A0A8H4X5U2-F1
#
_entry.id   AF-A0A8H4X5U2-F1
#
_cell.length_a   1.000
_cell.length_b   1.000
_cell.length_c   1.000
_cell.angle_alpha   90.00
_cell.angle_beta   90.00
_cell.angle_gamma   90.00
#
_symmetry.space_group_name_H-M   'P 1'
#
loop_
_entity.id
_entity.type
_entity.pdbx_description
1 polymer ?
#
loop_
_entity_poly.entity_id
_entity_poly.type
_entity_poly.pdbx_seq_one_letter_code
_entity_poly.pdbx_strand_id
1 'polypeptide(L)'
;MSMLTRPLMSKDSNDEPDALRESMYATVKRLFWEPATIHEATTTIIKAGLFLSIYEYGQAMLNPSYMTMNICSSMAQIRQLGGVHDSLGLPPFGAESSKGHDILKLWWGLKIHERMISLENGYAIKPINLDEAEIMDNDRLSHDLESAKP
;
A
#
# COMPACT_ATOMS: atom_id res chain seq x y z
N MET A 1 -2.92 -13.36 -20.67
CA MET A 1 -2.05 -13.45 -19.47
C MET A 1 -0.75 -12.74 -19.81
N SER A 2 -0.60 -11.49 -19.37
CA SER A 2 0.57 -10.68 -19.69
C SER A 2 1.76 -11.17 -18.88
N MET A 3 2.88 -11.46 -19.56
CA MET A 3 4.14 -11.80 -18.92
C MET A 3 4.58 -10.64 -18.03
N LEU A 4 4.41 -10.79 -16.71
CA LEU A 4 5.23 -10.08 -15.73
C LEU A 4 6.65 -10.61 -15.94
N THR A 5 7.46 -9.88 -16.73
CA THR A 5 8.90 -10.09 -16.83
C THR A 5 9.44 -10.21 -15.42
N ARG A 6 9.88 -11.41 -14.98
CA ARG A 6 10.41 -11.69 -13.64
C ARG A 6 11.50 -10.68 -13.33
N PRO A 7 11.25 -9.61 -12.55
CA PRO A 7 12.15 -8.48 -12.52
C PRO A 7 13.40 -8.72 -11.66
N LEU A 8 13.66 -9.95 -11.25
CA LEU A 8 14.92 -10.42 -10.70
C LEU A 8 15.77 -11.17 -11.72
N MET A 9 15.39 -11.33 -12.99
CA MET A 9 16.21 -12.08 -13.95
C MET A 9 17.20 -11.19 -14.71
N SER A 10 18.40 -11.72 -14.94
CA SER A 10 19.43 -11.15 -15.83
C SER A 10 18.83 -10.90 -17.21
N LYS A 11 19.22 -9.78 -17.83
CA LYS A 11 18.75 -9.41 -19.18
C LYS A 11 19.24 -10.40 -20.25
N ASP A 12 20.30 -11.14 -19.93
CA ASP A 12 21.03 -12.02 -20.85
C ASP A 12 20.65 -13.50 -20.67
N SER A 13 19.97 -13.87 -19.58
CA SER A 13 19.47 -15.23 -19.32
C SER A 13 18.20 -15.17 -18.45
N ASN A 14 17.09 -15.69 -18.98
CA ASN A 14 15.78 -15.72 -18.30
C ASN A 14 15.74 -16.61 -17.03
N ASP A 15 16.86 -17.23 -16.65
CA ASP A 15 16.99 -18.18 -15.53
C ASP A 15 18.02 -17.77 -14.45
N GLU A 16 18.81 -16.70 -14.65
CA GLU A 16 19.75 -16.25 -13.61
C GLU A 16 19.28 -15.00 -12.89
N PRO A 17 19.33 -14.96 -11.55
CA PRO A 17 18.99 -13.77 -10.80
C PRO A 17 19.98 -12.61 -11.03
N ASP A 18 19.47 -11.39 -11.16
CA ASP A 18 20.20 -10.13 -11.17
C ASP A 18 20.73 -9.87 -9.75
N ALA A 19 21.99 -10.24 -9.54
CA ALA A 19 22.68 -10.14 -8.25
C ALA A 19 22.67 -8.72 -7.65
N LEU A 20 22.64 -7.67 -8.49
CA LEU A 20 22.55 -6.30 -8.00
C LEU A 20 21.16 -6.04 -7.42
N ARG A 21 20.09 -6.45 -8.12
CA ARG A 21 18.71 -6.28 -7.64
C ARG A 21 18.45 -7.09 -6.38
N GLU A 22 18.96 -8.32 -6.29
CA GLU A 22 18.87 -9.12 -5.07
C GLU A 22 19.56 -8.45 -3.88
N SER A 23 20.78 -7.93 -4.09
CA SER A 23 21.52 -7.21 -3.05
C SER A 23 20.81 -5.93 -2.59
N MET A 24 20.25 -5.16 -3.54
CA MET A 24 19.45 -3.97 -3.23
C MET A 24 18.19 -4.34 -2.44
N TYR A 25 17.44 -5.35 -2.89
CA TYR A 25 16.25 -5.83 -2.19
C TYR A 25 16.56 -6.28 -0.76
N ALA A 26 17.60 -7.10 -0.58
CA ALA A 26 18.02 -7.59 0.73
C ALA A 26 18.39 -6.42 1.67
N THR A 27 19.10 -5.42 1.15
CA THR A 27 19.51 -4.24 1.91
C THR A 27 18.31 -3.39 2.33
N VAL A 28 17.40 -3.08 1.40
CA VAL A 28 16.18 -2.29 1.68
C VAL A 28 15.30 -3.02 2.68
N LYS A 29 15.10 -4.33 2.50
CA LYS A 29 14.30 -5.13 3.42
C LYS A 29 14.88 -5.15 4.83
N ARG A 30 16.21 -5.25 4.95
CA ARG A 30 16.89 -5.20 6.26
C ARG A 30 16.68 -3.86 6.96
N LEU A 31 16.85 -2.75 6.25
CA LEU A 31 16.65 -1.40 6.80
C LEU A 31 15.19 -1.14 7.20
N PHE A 32 14.24 -1.61 6.39
CA PHE A 32 12.82 -1.50 6.69
C PHE A 32 12.41 -2.28 7.96
N TRP A 33 13.00 -3.45 8.17
CA TRP A 33 12.75 -4.30 9.34
C TRP A 33 13.54 -3.90 10.60
N GLU A 34 14.40 -2.89 10.51
CA GLU A 34 15.17 -2.43 11.66
C GLU A 34 14.20 -1.87 12.73
N PRO A 35 14.30 -2.31 14.00
CA PRO A 35 13.37 -1.89 15.04
C PRO A 35 13.26 -0.36 15.21
N ALA A 36 14.36 0.36 15.00
CA ALA A 36 14.39 1.81 15.03
C ALA A 36 13.47 2.44 13.95
N THR A 37 13.50 1.88 12.74
CA THR A 37 12.64 2.30 11.61
C THR A 37 11.16 2.08 11.92
N ILE A 38 10.83 0.94 12.55
CA ILE A 38 9.45 0.60 12.91
C ILE A 38 8.92 1.54 14.01
N HIS A 39 9.78 1.93 14.97
CA HIS A 39 9.41 2.80 16.07
C HIS A 39 9.04 4.23 15.61
N GLU A 40 9.71 4.75 14.57
CA GLU A 40 9.50 6.14 14.12
C GLU A 40 8.31 6.31 13.15
N ALA A 41 7.80 5.21 12.56
CA ALA A 41 6.58 5.10 11.74
C ALA A 41 6.22 6.37 10.92
N THR A 42 7.18 6.97 10.22
CA THR A 42 6.94 8.21 9.47
C THR A 42 6.18 7.92 8.17
N THR A 43 5.48 8.91 7.62
CA THR A 43 4.82 8.78 6.31
C THR A 43 5.80 8.35 5.22
N THR A 44 7.05 8.79 5.28
CA THR A 44 8.11 8.39 4.35
C THR A 44 8.46 6.91 4.47
N ILE A 45 8.58 6.39 5.70
CA ILE A 45 8.84 4.96 5.96
C ILE A 45 7.67 4.11 5.48
N ILE A 46 6.43 4.53 5.73
CA ILE A 46 5.23 3.83 5.27
C ILE A 46 5.16 3.82 3.73
N LYS A 47 5.45 4.96 3.07
CA LYS A 47 5.56 5.03 1.60
C LYS A 47 6.63 4.07 1.07
N ALA A 48 7.81 4.01 1.71
CA ALA A 48 8.89 3.11 1.33
C ALA A 48 8.48 1.63 1.49
N GLY A 49 7.83 1.28 2.60
CA GLY A 49 7.30 -0.06 2.84
C GLY A 49 6.22 -0.47 1.84
N LEU A 50 5.33 0.45 1.45
CA LEU A 50 4.35 0.23 0.40
C LEU A 50 5.04 -0.10 -0.94
N PHE A 51 6.05 0.68 -1.34
CA PHE A 51 6.82 0.38 -2.56
C PHE A 51 7.57 -0.96 -2.48
N LEU A 52 8.13 -1.31 -1.31
CA LEU A 52 8.76 -2.60 -1.09
C LEU A 52 7.76 -3.74 -1.25
N SER A 53 6.57 -3.63 -0.66
CA SER A 53 5.52 -4.63 -0.77
C SER A 53 4.99 -4.77 -2.22
N ILE A 54 4.86 -3.67 -2.96
CA ILE A 54 4.49 -3.67 -4.39
C ILE A 54 5.55 -4.39 -5.22
N TYR A 55 6.84 -4.10 -4.94
CA TYR A 55 7.93 -4.82 -5.58
C TYR A 55 7.86 -6.31 -5.31
N GLU A 56 7.67 -6.72 -4.04
CA GLU A 56 7.53 -8.13 -3.67
C GLU A 56 6.35 -8.81 -4.37
N TYR A 57 5.21 -8.14 -4.44
CA TYR A 57 4.03 -8.64 -5.16
C TYR A 57 4.31 -8.83 -6.65
N GLY A 58 4.93 -7.83 -7.31
CA GLY A 58 5.28 -7.90 -8.74
C GLY A 58 6.30 -8.99 -9.07
N GLN A 59 7.06 -9.46 -8.07
CA GLN A 59 8.00 -10.57 -8.16
C GLN A 59 7.36 -11.93 -7.83
N ALA A 60 6.04 -11.99 -7.64
CA ALA A 60 5.31 -13.16 -7.13
C ALA A 60 5.80 -13.64 -5.74
N MET A 61 6.43 -12.76 -4.96
CA MET A 61 6.81 -13.01 -3.56
C MET A 61 5.66 -12.64 -2.62
N LEU A 62 4.53 -13.36 -2.73
CA LEU A 62 3.28 -13.01 -2.04
C LEU A 62 3.42 -13.03 -0.51
N ASN A 63 4.12 -14.02 0.06
CA ASN A 63 4.34 -14.10 1.51
C ASN A 63 5.16 -12.91 2.06
N PRO A 64 6.34 -12.56 1.49
CA PRO A 64 7.04 -11.33 1.82
C PRO A 64 6.18 -10.08 1.68
N SER A 65 5.48 -9.95 0.55
CA SER A 65 4.62 -8.80 0.25
C SER A 65 3.56 -8.59 1.33
N TYR A 66 2.89 -9.69 1.73
CA TYR A 66 1.90 -9.71 2.81
C TYR A 66 2.49 -9.28 4.15
N MET A 67 3.66 -9.80 4.54
CA MET A 67 4.31 -9.41 5.80
C MET A 67 4.69 -7.93 5.82
N THR A 68 5.29 -7.42 4.74
CA THR A 68 5.64 -6.00 4.60
C THR A 68 4.39 -5.13 4.69
N MET A 69 3.30 -5.55 4.05
CA MET A 69 2.01 -4.84 4.07
C MET A 69 1.39 -4.79 5.48
N ASN A 70 1.50 -5.87 6.26
CA ASN A 70 1.05 -5.89 7.66
C ASN A 70 1.78 -4.84 8.51
N ILE A 71 3.11 -4.74 8.36
CA ILE A 71 3.91 -3.73 9.08
C ILE A 71 3.48 -2.32 8.67
N CYS A 72 3.31 -2.07 7.36
CA CYS A 72 2.85 -0.77 6.86
C CYS A 72 1.47 -0.40 7.41
N SER A 73 0.56 -1.37 7.51
CA SER A 73 -0.79 -1.17 8.05
C SER A 73 -0.74 -0.81 9.55
N SER A 74 0.07 -1.54 10.33
CA SER A 74 0.27 -1.24 11.75
C SER A 74 0.89 0.15 11.97
N MET A 75 1.91 0.52 11.20
CA MET A 75 2.48 1.87 11.22
C MET A 75 1.42 2.92 10.86
N ALA A 76 0.56 2.64 9.87
CA ALA A 76 -0.47 3.55 9.44
C ALA A 76 -1.53 3.81 10.53
N GLN A 77 -1.89 2.79 11.31
CA GLN A 77 -2.79 2.93 12.46
C GLN A 77 -2.18 3.71 13.61
N ILE A 78 -0.92 3.45 13.96
CA ILE A 78 -0.21 4.22 14.99
C ILE A 78 -0.25 5.73 14.65
N ARG A 79 -0.16 6.05 13.36
CA ARG A 79 -0.22 7.41 12.84
C ARG A 79 -1.63 7.92 12.55
N GLN A 80 -2.66 7.12 12.81
CA GLN A 80 -4.07 7.43 12.53
C GLN A 80 -4.28 7.94 11.10
N LEU A 81 -3.59 7.34 10.12
CA LEU A 81 -3.70 7.71 8.71
C LEU A 81 -5.12 7.56 8.16
N GLY A 82 -6.01 6.80 8.84
CA GLY A 82 -7.42 6.64 8.51
C GLY A 82 -8.40 7.52 9.31
N GLY A 83 -7.92 8.26 10.32
CA GLY A 83 -8.78 9.09 11.17
C GLY A 83 -9.33 10.33 10.45
N VAL A 84 -10.65 10.55 10.58
CA VAL A 84 -11.44 11.72 10.17
C VAL A 84 -11.07 12.27 8.78
N HIS A 85 -11.14 11.41 7.76
CA HIS A 85 -11.16 11.87 6.36
C HIS A 85 -12.53 12.45 5.95
N ASP A 86 -13.54 12.40 6.82
CA ASP A 86 -14.89 12.93 6.59
C ASP A 86 -14.93 14.42 6.18
N SER A 87 -13.85 15.15 6.43
CA SER A 87 -13.74 16.58 6.12
C SER A 87 -12.81 16.90 4.94
N LEU A 88 -12.05 15.94 4.42
CA LEU A 88 -11.18 16.19 3.26
C LEU A 88 -12.03 16.07 2.00
N GLY A 89 -12.62 17.19 1.61
CA GLY A 89 -13.25 17.35 0.29
C GLY A 89 -12.33 16.80 -0.80
N LEU A 90 -12.92 16.16 -1.81
CA LEU A 90 -12.16 15.69 -2.96
C LEU A 90 -11.35 16.87 -3.51
N PRO A 91 -10.03 16.72 -3.78
CA PRO A 91 -9.26 17.79 -4.39
C PRO A 91 -9.98 18.29 -5.64
N PRO A 92 -10.09 19.62 -5.83
CA PRO A 92 -10.42 20.15 -7.14
C PRO A 92 -9.46 19.56 -8.17
N PHE A 93 -9.99 19.10 -9.30
CA PHE A 93 -9.17 18.60 -10.40
C PHE A 93 -8.05 19.63 -10.72
N GLY A 94 -6.78 19.22 -10.62
CA GLY A 94 -5.64 20.08 -10.89
C GLY A 94 -5.09 20.91 -9.71
N ALA A 95 -5.59 20.73 -8.48
CA ALA A 95 -5.03 21.38 -7.30
C ALA A 95 -3.64 20.82 -6.93
N GLU A 96 -2.73 21.71 -6.53
CA GLU A 96 -1.39 21.31 -6.05
C GLU A 96 -1.48 20.38 -4.84
N SER A 97 -0.55 19.43 -4.76
CA SER A 97 -0.53 18.37 -3.74
C SER A 97 -0.34 18.97 -2.34
N SER A 98 -1.44 19.22 -1.63
CA SER A 98 -1.41 19.50 -0.20
C SER A 98 -0.91 18.26 0.56
N LYS A 99 -0.31 18.45 1.74
CA LYS A 99 0.10 17.34 2.62
C LYS A 99 -1.06 16.38 2.94
N GLY A 100 -2.30 16.87 2.94
CA GLY A 100 -3.50 16.05 3.12
C GLY A 100 -3.76 15.09 1.94
N HIS A 101 -3.53 15.52 0.70
CA HIS A 101 -3.66 14.65 -0.47
C HIS A 101 -2.62 13.53 -0.49
N ASP A 102 -1.41 13.80 -0.02
CA ASP A 102 -0.35 12.80 0.10
C ASP A 102 -0.69 11.68 1.10
N ILE A 103 -1.31 12.04 2.22
CA ILE A 103 -1.80 11.10 3.24
C ILE A 103 -2.96 10.27 2.68
N LEU A 104 -3.91 10.90 1.98
CA LEU A 104 -5.04 10.21 1.36
C LEU A 104 -4.60 9.24 0.26
N LYS A 105 -3.65 9.65 -0.60
CA LYS A 105 -3.05 8.77 -1.62
C LYS A 105 -2.35 7.58 -0.97
N LEU A 106 -1.62 7.81 0.12
CA LEU A 106 -0.95 6.73 0.86
C LEU A 106 -1.98 5.76 1.45
N TRP A 107 -3.03 6.27 2.09
CA TRP A 107 -4.09 5.45 2.68
C TRP A 107 -4.79 4.58 1.62
N TRP A 108 -5.19 5.16 0.49
CA TRP A 108 -5.77 4.39 -0.62
C TRP A 108 -4.77 3.40 -1.23
N GLY A 109 -3.51 3.79 -1.38
CA GLY A 109 -2.45 2.90 -1.85
C GLY A 109 -2.30 1.67 -0.96
N LEU A 110 -2.32 1.85 0.36
CA LEU A 110 -2.31 0.75 1.34
C LEU A 110 -3.55 -0.15 1.20
N LYS A 111 -4.76 0.44 1.15
CA LYS A 111 -6.05 -0.27 1.05
C LYS A 111 -6.20 -1.06 -0.26
N ILE A 112 -5.71 -0.53 -1.38
CA ILE A 112 -5.80 -1.21 -2.68
C ILE A 112 -4.78 -2.36 -2.72
N HIS A 113 -3.54 -2.10 -2.30
CA HIS A 113 -2.48 -3.09 -2.35
C HIS A 113 -2.73 -4.28 -1.41
N GLU A 114 -3.24 -4.04 -0.21
CA GLU A 114 -3.67 -5.11 0.70
C GLU A 114 -4.70 -6.03 0.04
N ARG A 115 -5.73 -5.46 -0.59
CA ARG A 115 -6.76 -6.25 -1.29
C ARG A 115 -6.20 -7.05 -2.44
N MET A 116 -5.25 -6.48 -3.20
CA MET A 116 -4.57 -7.22 -4.28
C MET A 116 -3.83 -8.45 -3.74
N ILE A 117 -3.06 -8.29 -2.65
CA ILE A 117 -2.35 -9.42 -2.01
C ILE A 117 -3.33 -10.47 -1.48
N SER A 118 -4.41 -10.04 -0.82
CA SER A 118 -5.41 -10.94 -0.24
C SER A 118 -6.16 -11.74 -1.31
N LEU A 119 -6.53 -11.10 -2.43
CA LEU A 119 -7.16 -11.76 -3.57
C LEU A 119 -6.26 -12.82 -4.22
N GLU A 120 -4.98 -12.52 -4.45
CA GLU A 120 -4.03 -13.48 -5.03
C GLU A 120 -3.74 -14.68 -4.13
N ASN A 121 -3.70 -14.47 -2.81
CA ASN A 121 -3.44 -15.56 -1.85
C ASN A 121 -4.69 -16.38 -1.48
N GLY A 122 -5.88 -15.97 -1.93
CA GLY A 122 -7.15 -16.57 -1.48
C GLY A 122 -7.42 -16.35 0.01
N TYR A 123 -6.79 -15.34 0.62
CA TYR A 123 -7.06 -14.97 2.01
C TYR A 123 -8.40 -14.23 2.08
N ALA A 124 -9.12 -14.43 3.19
CA ALA A 124 -10.28 -13.60 3.48
C ALA A 124 -9.81 -12.13 3.53
N ILE A 125 -10.44 -11.27 2.73
CA ILE A 125 -10.23 -9.82 2.78
C ILE A 125 -10.79 -9.34 4.10
N LYS A 126 -9.99 -9.47 5.16
CA LYS A 126 -10.21 -8.79 6.42
C LYS A 126 -9.40 -7.52 6.35
N PRO A 127 -10.00 -6.35 6.66
CA PRO A 127 -9.20 -5.14 6.79
C PRO A 127 -8.06 -5.45 7.76
N ILE A 128 -6.82 -5.37 7.29
CA ILE A 128 -5.66 -5.56 8.16
C ILE A 128 -5.64 -4.37 9.12
N ASN A 129 -6.27 -4.57 10.28
CA ASN A 129 -6.35 -3.64 11.40
C ASN A 129 -6.98 -2.26 11.09
N LEU A 130 -7.75 -2.11 10.00
CA LEU A 130 -8.53 -0.89 9.76
C LEU A 130 -9.88 -1.06 10.47
N ASP A 131 -10.26 -0.05 11.26
CA ASP A 131 -11.49 -0.07 12.06
C ASP A 131 -12.70 -0.44 11.19
N GLU A 132 -13.56 -1.33 11.68
CA GLU A 132 -14.83 -1.68 11.00
C GLU A 132 -15.75 -0.45 10.88
N ALA A 133 -15.56 0.57 11.71
CA ALA A 133 -16.21 1.88 11.57
C ALA A 133 -15.81 2.64 10.29
N GLU A 134 -14.71 2.25 9.61
CA GLU A 134 -14.32 2.75 8.28
C GLU A 134 -14.88 1.89 7.12
N ILE A 135 -15.72 0.90 7.39
CA ILE A 135 -16.55 0.28 6.35
C ILE A 135 -17.49 1.39 5.90
N MET A 136 -17.09 2.10 4.84
CA MET A 136 -17.78 3.23 4.20
C MET A 136 -19.21 3.39 4.71
N ASP A 137 -19.39 4.28 5.68
CA ASP A 137 -20.69 4.91 5.83
C ASP A 137 -20.94 5.67 4.53
N ASN A 138 -21.76 5.04 3.69
CA ASN A 138 -21.97 5.43 2.32
C ASN A 138 -22.97 6.58 2.24
N ASP A 139 -23.39 7.16 3.36
CA ASP A 139 -24.35 8.26 3.42
C ASP A 139 -23.98 9.42 2.48
N ARG A 140 -22.68 9.74 2.35
CA ARG A 140 -22.21 10.74 1.40
C ARG A 140 -22.36 10.30 -0.06
N LEU A 141 -22.03 9.06 -0.40
CA LEU A 141 -22.25 8.52 -1.74
C LEU A 141 -23.75 8.46 -2.08
N SER A 142 -24.57 8.09 -1.10
CA SER A 142 -26.03 8.06 -1.20
C SER A 142 -26.57 9.46 -1.49
N HIS A 143 -26.09 10.48 -0.77
CA HIS A 143 -26.47 11.87 -0.99
C HIS A 143 -26.00 12.40 -2.36
N ASP A 144 -24.77 12.08 -2.77
CA ASP A 144 -24.25 12.46 -4.09
C ASP A 144 -25.05 11.78 -5.22
N LEU A 145 -25.42 10.51 -5.06
CA LEU A 145 -26.30 9.78 -5.99
C LEU A 145 -27.72 10.33 -6.04
N GLU A 146 -28.27 10.80 -4.91
CA GLU A 146 -29.58 11.44 -4.87
C GLU A 146 -29.58 12.81 -5.53
N SER A 147 -28.54 13.62 -5.29
CA SER A 147 -28.39 14.93 -5.94
C SER A 147 -28.08 14.85 -7.43
N ALA A 148 -27.58 13.71 -7.92
CA ALA A 148 -27.33 13.44 -9.32
C ALA A 148 -28.54 12.82 -10.07
N LYS A 149 -29.66 12.55 -9.38
CA LYS A 149 -30.91 12.14 -10.06
C LYS A 149 -31.52 13.36 -10.76
N PRO A 150 -31.94 13.22 -12.03
CA PRO A 150 -32.51 14.31 -12.81
C PRO A 150 -33.87 14.80 -12.28
#